data_AF-A0A0F9W721-F1
#
_entry.id   AF-A0A0F9W721-F1
#
_cell.length_a   1.000
_cell.length_b   1.000
_cell.length_c   1.000
_cell.angle_alpha   90.00
_cell.angle_beta   90.00
_cell.angle_gamma   90.00
#
_symmetry.space_group_name_H-M   'P 1'
#
loop_
_entity.id
_entity.type
_entity.pdbx_description
1 polymer ?
#
loop_
_entity_poly.entity_id
_entity_poly.type
_entity_poly.pdbx_seq_one_letter_code
_entity_poly.pdbx_strand_id
1 'polypeptide(L)' 'ISADRLNSDSGRQVNEDRIMTITRVDNESMPTASTCIKILFLPYYKTEKKLISMFNKALEYMDKSGFALE' A
#
# COMPACT_ATOMS: atom_id res chain seq x y z
N ILE A 1 14.10 23.34 40.59
CA ILE A 1 13.01 22.34 40.59
C ILE A 1 12.82 21.93 39.14
N SER A 2 13.39 20.78 38.76
CA SER A 2 13.23 20.18 37.42
C SER A 2 11.78 19.75 37.25
N ALA A 3 11.15 20.13 36.15
CA ALA A 3 9.86 19.59 35.76
C ALA A 3 10.10 18.31 34.98
N ASP A 4 10.05 17.19 35.70
CA ASP A 4 9.80 15.87 35.14
C ASP A 4 8.46 15.91 34.40
N ARG A 5 8.52 15.98 33.07
CA ARG A 5 7.46 15.49 32.20
C ARG A 5 8.03 14.38 31.35
N LEU A 6 8.23 13.23 32.02
CA LEU A 6 8.17 11.92 31.40
C LEU A 6 6.75 11.76 30.82
N ASN A 7 6.51 12.39 29.67
CA ASN A 7 5.50 11.91 28.76
C ASN A 7 6.04 10.61 28.20
N SER A 8 5.78 9.52 28.92
CA SER A 8 5.72 8.18 28.35
C SER A 8 4.54 8.15 27.38
N ASP A 9 4.65 8.92 26.30
CA ASP A 9 3.90 8.64 25.10
C ASP A 9 4.52 7.34 24.60
N SER A 10 3.88 6.22 24.92
CA SER A 10 4.14 4.95 24.26
C SER A 10 3.67 5.12 22.82
N GLY A 11 4.35 6.00 22.08
CA GLY A 11 4.14 6.30 20.69
C GLY A 11 4.21 4.96 20.02
N ARG A 12 3.04 4.47 19.60
CA ARG A 12 2.90 3.24 18.84
C ARG A 12 3.91 3.37 17.72
N GLN A 13 5.02 2.64 17.83
CA GLN A 13 6.12 2.73 16.90
C GLN A 13 5.57 2.20 15.59
N VAL A 14 5.08 3.12 14.75
CA VAL A 14 4.54 2.79 13.45
C VAL A 14 5.76 2.34 12.70
N ASN A 15 5.83 1.05 12.36
CA ASN A 15 6.94 0.55 11.57
C ASN A 15 6.86 1.27 10.22
N GLU A 16 7.68 2.32 10.04
CA GLU A 16 7.69 3.18 8.86
C GLU A 16 7.99 2.38 7.57
N ASP A 17 8.51 1.16 7.72
CA ASP A 17 8.66 0.21 6.62
C ASP A 17 7.34 -0.32 6.06
N ARG A 18 6.24 -0.23 6.81
CA ARG A 18 4.92 -0.73 6.41
C ARG A 18 4.00 0.32 5.79
N ILE A 19 4.40 1.59 5.78
CA ILE A 19 3.53 2.66 5.29
C ILE A 19 3.56 2.66 3.75
N MET A 20 2.48 2.16 3.15
CA MET A 20 2.20 2.27 1.71
C MET A 20 1.18 3.39 1.49
N THR A 21 1.45 4.26 0.53
CA THR A 21 0.49 5.30 0.11
C THR A 21 -0.35 4.78 -1.05
N ILE A 22 -1.67 5.01 -1.01
CA ILE A 22 -2.58 4.65 -2.10
C ILE A 22 -3.01 5.92 -2.81
N THR A 23 -2.69 6.04 -4.10
CA THR A 23 -3.05 7.17 -4.96
C THR A 23 -4.07 6.70 -5.99
N ARG A 24 -5.15 7.48 -6.16
CA ARG A 24 -6.13 7.22 -7.22
C ARG A 24 -5.63 7.72 -8.57
N VAL A 25 -5.88 6.95 -9.62
CA VAL A 25 -5.57 7.34 -11.00
C VAL A 25 -6.82 7.26 -11.87
N ASP A 26 -6.99 8.26 -12.74
CA ASP A 26 -8.13 8.34 -13.66
C ASP A 26 -7.86 7.51 -14.92
N ASN A 27 -7.84 6.19 -14.76
CA ASN A 27 -7.84 5.23 -15.86
C ASN A 27 -8.67 3.99 -15.46
N GLU A 28 -8.88 3.06 -16.40
CA GLU A 28 -9.53 1.75 -16.14
C GLU A 28 -8.54 0.57 -16.25
N SER A 29 -7.24 0.81 -16.13
CA SER A 29 -6.21 -0.22 -16.31
C SER A 29 -6.05 -1.13 -15.07
N MET A 30 -5.07 -2.04 -15.10
CA MET A 30 -4.65 -2.83 -13.93
C MET A 30 -4.02 -1.92 -12.86
N PRO A 31 -4.13 -2.22 -11.55
CA PRO A 31 -3.39 -1.44 -10.56
C PRO A 31 -1.89 -1.63 -10.77
N THR A 32 -1.11 -0.59 -10.49
CA THR A 32 0.34 -0.62 -10.59
C THR A 32 0.95 -0.11 -9.29
N ALA A 33 2.19 -0.50 -9.01
CA ALA A 33 2.89 -0.08 -7.81
C ALA A 33 4.29 0.42 -8.15
N SER A 34 4.74 1.43 -7.42
CA SER A 34 6.15 1.80 -7.36
C SER A 34 6.69 1.44 -5.98
N THR A 35 7.45 0.36 -5.92
CA THR A 35 8.00 -0.18 -4.67
C THR A 35 9.09 0.73 -4.09
N CYS A 36 9.87 1.40 -4.94
CA CYS A 36 10.92 2.34 -4.51
C CYS A 36 10.40 3.53 -3.70
N ILE A 37 9.15 3.95 -3.94
CA ILE A 37 8.50 5.07 -3.25
C ILE A 37 7.26 4.63 -2.45
N LYS A 38 7.03 3.31 -2.32
CA LYS A 38 5.92 2.70 -1.57
C LYS A 38 4.53 3.26 -1.94
N ILE A 39 4.25 3.45 -3.24
CA ILE A 39 2.95 3.93 -3.74
C ILE A 39 2.22 2.84 -4.53
N LEU A 40 0.95 2.60 -4.21
CA LEU A 40 -0.02 1.89 -5.04
C LEU A 40 -0.84 2.89 -5.86
N PHE A 41 -0.78 2.79 -7.17
CA PHE A 41 -1.66 3.50 -8.08
C PHE A 41 -2.90 2.65 -8.33
N LEU A 42 -4.02 3.08 -7.76
CA LEU A 42 -5.30 2.37 -7.80
C LEU A 42 -6.28 3.09 -8.75
N PRO A 43 -6.65 2.46 -9.87
CA PRO A 43 -7.67 2.98 -10.78
C PRO A 43 -9.05 3.13 -10.12
N TYR A 44 -9.88 4.03 -10.62
CA TYR A 44 -11.24 4.19 -10.10
C TYR A 44 -12.17 3.08 -10.61
N TYR A 45 -12.31 2.02 -9.81
CA TYR A 45 -13.24 0.93 -10.12
C TYR A 45 -14.65 1.24 -9.62
N LYS A 46 -15.63 1.14 -10.53
CA LYS A 46 -17.05 1.36 -10.22
C LYS A 46 -17.63 0.36 -9.21
N THR A 47 -17.03 -0.83 -9.08
CA THR A 47 -17.50 -1.88 -8.18
C THR A 47 -16.34 -2.51 -7.42
N GLU A 48 -16.62 -2.92 -6.19
CA GLU A 48 -15.68 -3.69 -5.36
C GLU A 48 -15.24 -4.99 -6.05
N LYS A 49 -16.17 -5.69 -6.70
CA LYS A 49 -15.87 -6.90 -7.48
C LYS A 49 -14.82 -6.66 -8.57
N LYS A 50 -14.90 -5.52 -9.28
CA LYS A 50 -13.90 -5.15 -10.30
C LYS A 50 -12.56 -4.82 -9.65
N LEU A 51 -12.56 -4.12 -8.50
CA LEU A 51 -11.34 -3.85 -7.73
C LEU A 51 -10.62 -5.14 -7.34
N ILE A 52 -11.33 -6.08 -6.70
CA ILE A 52 -10.77 -7.36 -6.25
C ILE A 52 -10.24 -8.17 -7.45
N SER A 53 -11.03 -8.26 -8.52
CA SER A 53 -10.63 -9.00 -9.73
C SER A 53 -9.36 -8.43 -10.38
N MET A 54 -9.25 -7.10 -10.47
CA MET A 54 -8.08 -6.44 -11.08
C MET A 54 -6.85 -6.53 -10.17
N PHE A 55 -7.05 -6.50 -8.85
CA PHE A 55 -5.97 -6.69 -7.89
C PHE A 55 -5.41 -8.12 -7.95
N ASN A 56 -6.28 -9.14 -7.97
CA ASN A 56 -5.84 -10.53 -8.10
C ASN A 56 -5.09 -10.79 -9.41
N LYS A 57 -5.55 -10.22 -10.53
CA LYS A 57 -4.83 -10.29 -11.81
C LYS A 57 -3.42 -9.68 -11.74
N ALA A 58 -3.25 -8.58 -10.99
CA ALA A 58 -1.94 -7.97 -10.80
C ALA A 58 -1.01 -8.87 -9.97
N LEU A 59 -1.54 -9.56 -8.95
CA LEU A 59 -0.79 -10.54 -8.17
C LEU A 59 -0.37 -11.75 -9.01
N GLU A 60 -1.28 -12.31 -9.81
CA GLU A 60 -0.98 -13.41 -10.74
C GLU A 60 0.12 -13.02 -11.75
N TYR A 61 0.14 -11.76 -12.20
CA TYR A 61 1.19 -11.27 -13.10
C TYR A 61 2.55 -11.20 -12.40
N MET A 62 2.60 -10.76 -11.13
CA MET A 62 3.84 -10.74 -10.35
C MET A 62 4.41 -12.15 -10.15
N ASP A 63 3.55 -13.12 -9.82
CA ASP A 63 3.94 -14.53 -9.67
C ASP A 63 4.58 -15.08 -10.96
N LYS A 64 3.94 -14.83 -12.11
CA LYS A 64 4.46 -15.22 -13.43
C LYS A 64 5.73 -14.48 -13.84
N SER A 65 5.97 -13.30 -13.29
CA SER A 65 7.15 -12.49 -13.59
C SER A 65 8.37 -12.89 -12.76
N GLY A 66 8.25 -13.92 -11.91
CA GLY A 66 9.35 -14.40 -11.05
C GLY A 66 9.61 -13.55 -9.81
N PHE A 67 8.71 -12.61 -9.49
CA PHE A 67 8.74 -11.79 -8.28
C PHE A 67 7.74 -12.33 -7.25
N ALA A 68 7.83 -13.64 -6.96
CA ALA A 68 6.92 -14.29 -6.02
C ALA A 68 6.97 -13.59 -4.65
N LEU A 69 5.79 -13.43 -4.04
CA LEU A 69 5.64 -13.07 -2.64
C LEU A 69 5.97 -14.33 -1.82
N GLU A 70 7.21 -14.45 -1.35
CA GLU A 70 7.58 -15.45 -0.32
C GLU A 70 6.90 -15.16 1.02
#